data_AF-A0A939GDW2-F1
#
_entry.id   AF-A0A939GDW2-F1
#
_cell.length_a   1.000
_cell.length_b   1.000
_cell.length_c   1.000
_cell.angle_alpha   90.00
_cell.angle_beta   90.00
_cell.angle_gamma   90.00
#
_symmetry.space_group_name_H-M   'P 1'
#
loop_
_entity.id
_entity.type
_entity.pdbx_description
1 polymer ?
#
loop_
_entity_poly.entity_id
_entity_poly.type
_entity_poly.pdbx_seq_one_letter_code
_entity_poly.pdbx_strand_id
1 'polypeptide(L)'
;GGGAVGRESDFFRSGGDSIKAIQIASRLYQQGYRLDIKTIFQYPVLHEQAQQLTPLGQLLPQALVTGHLPLTPIQQAYFALPDRPPQVFNQLLLMEASHGLDAAGAQALATSLLAHHDGLRLCFPPSATAGAVGYVAAVAGG
;
A
#
# COMPACT_ATOMS: atom_id res chain seq x y z
N GLY A 1 -14.71 -15.90 7.72
CA GLY A 1 -15.94 -16.58 8.15
C GLY A 1 -16.66 -15.66 9.11
N GLY A 2 -17.90 -15.31 8.80
CA GLY A 2 -18.76 -14.41 9.57
C GLY A 2 -20.13 -14.41 8.91
N GLY A 3 -21.21 -14.28 9.69
CA GLY A 3 -22.59 -14.36 9.19
C GLY A 3 -22.90 -13.33 8.08
N ALA A 4 -24.08 -13.44 7.48
CA ALA A 4 -24.50 -12.58 6.37
C ALA A 4 -24.35 -11.09 6.74
N VAL A 5 -23.52 -10.38 5.98
CA VAL A 5 -23.33 -8.93 6.09
C VAL A 5 -24.50 -8.25 5.37
N GLY A 6 -25.18 -7.35 6.08
CA GLY A 6 -26.33 -6.60 5.58
C GLY A 6 -26.19 -5.10 5.79
N ARG A 7 -27.18 -4.34 5.31
CA ARG A 7 -27.22 -2.87 5.41
C ARG A 7 -27.14 -2.33 6.84
N GLU A 8 -27.67 -3.09 7.79
CA GLU A 8 -27.66 -2.77 9.23
C GLU A 8 -26.46 -3.37 9.98
N SER A 9 -25.53 -4.01 9.26
CA SER A 9 -24.32 -4.53 9.89
C SER A 9 -23.45 -3.39 10.38
N ASP A 10 -23.03 -3.51 11.63
CA ASP A 10 -22.03 -2.65 12.23
C ASP A 10 -20.63 -3.17 11.88
N PHE A 11 -19.77 -2.26 11.42
CA PHE A 11 -18.41 -2.51 10.98
C PHE A 11 -17.57 -3.20 12.06
N PHE A 12 -17.58 -2.68 13.29
CA PHE A 12 -16.78 -3.21 14.40
C PHE A 12 -17.33 -4.55 14.89
N ARG A 13 -18.66 -4.68 15.01
CA ARG A 13 -19.32 -5.94 15.41
C ARG A 13 -19.10 -7.05 14.39
N SER A 14 -18.83 -6.69 13.14
CA SER A 14 -18.48 -7.64 12.07
C SER A 14 -16.97 -7.98 12.03
N GLY A 15 -16.20 -7.55 13.03
CA GLY A 15 -14.76 -7.76 13.12
C GLY A 15 -13.92 -6.75 12.33
N GLY A 16 -14.47 -5.57 12.07
CA GLY A 16 -13.78 -4.44 11.44
C GLY A 16 -12.69 -3.85 12.35
N ASP A 17 -11.57 -3.47 11.73
CA ASP A 17 -10.43 -2.80 12.37
C ASP A 17 -9.82 -1.76 11.41
N SER A 18 -8.72 -1.11 11.81
CA SER A 18 -8.06 -0.11 10.97
C SER A 18 -7.56 -0.68 9.63
N ILE A 19 -7.07 -1.93 9.59
CA ILE A 19 -6.57 -2.57 8.38
C ILE A 19 -7.74 -2.83 7.41
N LYS A 20 -8.87 -3.34 7.91
CA LYS A 20 -10.07 -3.56 7.10
C LYS A 20 -10.67 -2.25 6.60
N ALA A 21 -10.63 -1.19 7.40
CA ALA A 21 -11.09 0.13 6.96
C ALA A 21 -10.22 0.68 5.82
N ILE A 22 -8.90 0.53 5.90
CA ILE A 22 -7.97 0.87 4.80
C ILE A 22 -8.29 0.04 3.55
N GLN A 23 -8.50 -1.28 3.71
CA GLN A 23 -8.85 -2.17 2.60
C GLN A 23 -10.18 -1.78 1.94
N ILE A 24 -11.21 -1.44 2.72
CA ILE A 24 -12.51 -0.99 2.20
C ILE A 24 -12.34 0.33 1.44
N ALA A 25 -11.69 1.32 2.04
CA ALA A 25 -11.46 2.62 1.40
C ALA A 25 -10.66 2.48 0.09
N SER A 26 -9.62 1.64 0.08
CA SER A 26 -8.81 1.36 -1.11
C SER A 26 -9.61 0.67 -2.22
N ARG A 27 -10.45 -0.31 -1.89
CA ARG A 27 -11.32 -0.98 -2.86
C ARG A 27 -12.38 -0.05 -3.42
N LEU A 28 -13.00 0.78 -2.58
CA LEU A 28 -13.95 1.80 -3.04
C LEU A 28 -13.29 2.79 -3.98
N TYR A 29 -12.06 3.23 -3.66
CA TYR A 29 -11.29 4.13 -4.50
C TYR A 29 -11.08 3.54 -5.91
N GLN A 30 -10.72 2.26 -6.00
CA GLN A 30 -10.58 1.55 -7.28
C GLN A 30 -11.90 1.44 -8.06
N GLN A 31 -13.05 1.49 -7.38
CA GLN A 31 -14.38 1.51 -7.99
C GLN A 31 -14.88 2.93 -8.27
N GLY A 32 -14.04 3.96 -8.11
CA GLY A 32 -14.41 5.35 -8.35
C GLY A 32 -15.22 5.97 -7.22
N TYR A 33 -15.06 5.52 -5.98
CA TYR A 33 -15.69 6.12 -4.80
C TYR A 33 -14.67 6.42 -3.72
N ARG A 34 -14.84 7.55 -3.04
CA ARG A 34 -14.07 7.90 -1.85
C ARG A 34 -14.91 7.69 -0.60
N LEU A 35 -14.30 7.03 0.39
CA LEU A 35 -14.80 6.93 1.75
C LEU A 35 -13.62 7.09 2.70
N ASP A 36 -13.63 8.13 3.53
CA ASP A 36 -12.55 8.37 4.48
C ASP A 36 -12.63 7.38 5.66
N ILE A 37 -11.49 6.90 6.15
CA ILE A 37 -11.44 5.95 7.29
C ILE A 37 -12.12 6.53 8.53
N LYS A 38 -11.96 7.84 8.76
CA LYS A 38 -12.64 8.55 9.85
C LYS A 38 -14.16 8.42 9.74
N THR A 39 -14.70 8.46 8.53
CA THR A 39 -16.13 8.30 8.26
C THR A 39 -16.60 6.88 8.56
N ILE A 40 -15.82 5.86 8.20
CA ILE A 40 -16.12 4.45 8.56
C ILE A 40 -16.26 4.29 10.08
N PHE A 41 -15.41 4.98 10.84
CA PHE A 41 -15.41 4.88 12.30
C PHE A 41 -16.51 5.73 12.93
N GLN A 42 -16.82 6.89 12.35
CA GLN A 42 -17.88 7.78 12.82
C GLN A 42 -19.28 7.20 12.54
N TYR A 43 -19.43 6.49 11.41
CA TYR A 43 -20.67 5.87 10.97
C TYR A 43 -20.42 4.37 10.82
N PRO A 44 -20.52 3.57 11.91
CA PRO A 44 -20.13 2.17 11.86
C PRO A 44 -21.14 1.30 11.11
N VAL A 45 -22.38 1.76 10.89
CA VAL A 45 -23.41 1.00 10.18
C VAL A 45 -23.25 1.16 8.66
N LEU A 46 -23.25 0.05 7.92
CA LEU A 46 -22.91 0.07 6.48
C LEU A 46 -23.81 0.97 5.63
N HIS A 47 -25.11 1.05 5.90
CA HIS A 47 -25.98 1.94 5.12
C HIS A 47 -25.68 3.43 5.37
N GLU A 48 -25.23 3.79 6.57
CA GLU A 48 -24.80 5.16 6.89
C GLU A 48 -23.49 5.47 6.16
N GLN A 49 -22.54 4.54 6.13
CA GLN A 49 -21.30 4.67 5.36
C GLN A 49 -21.57 4.89 3.87
N ALA A 50 -22.52 4.14 3.31
CA ALA A 50 -22.91 4.26 1.90
C ALA A 50 -23.42 5.66 1.55
N GLN A 51 -24.11 6.33 2.48
CA GLN A 51 -24.59 7.71 2.30
C GLN A 51 -23.45 8.74 2.28
N GLN A 52 -22.27 8.39 2.80
CA GLN A 52 -21.10 9.25 2.82
C GLN A 52 -20.15 9.03 1.63
N LEU A 53 -20.48 8.09 0.73
CA LEU A 53 -19.67 7.83 -0.46
C LEU A 53 -19.66 9.05 -1.38
N THR A 54 -18.48 9.48 -1.76
CA THR A 54 -18.30 10.54 -2.76
C THR A 54 -17.82 9.92 -4.06
N PRO A 55 -18.53 10.05 -5.19
CA PRO A 55 -18.05 9.58 -6.47
C PRO A 55 -16.78 10.35 -6.83
N LEU A 56 -15.72 9.61 -7.14
CA LEU A 56 -14.55 10.14 -7.80
C LEU A 56 -14.91 10.25 -9.28
N GLY A 57 -14.54 11.37 -9.91
CA GLY A 57 -14.63 11.51 -11.35
C GLY A 57 -13.65 10.55 -12.05
N GLN A 58 -12.98 11.05 -13.08
CA GLN A 58 -11.96 10.24 -13.74
C GLN A 58 -10.77 10.03 -12.80
N LEU A 59 -10.51 8.78 -12.41
CA LEU A 59 -9.27 8.43 -11.71
C LEU A 59 -8.11 8.78 -12.63
N LEU A 60 -7.16 9.57 -12.15
CA LEU A 60 -5.95 9.89 -12.91
C LEU A 60 -5.21 8.58 -13.22
N PRO A 61 -4.70 8.42 -14.46
CA PRO A 61 -3.89 7.27 -14.79
C PRO A 61 -2.72 7.16 -13.80
N GLN A 62 -2.54 5.98 -13.22
CA GLN A 62 -1.36 5.68 -12.42
C GLN A 62 -0.19 5.46 -13.38
N ALA A 63 0.41 6.56 -13.82
CA ALA A 63 1.60 6.53 -14.65
C ALA A 63 2.80 6.04 -13.82
N LEU A 64 3.74 5.39 -14.50
CA LEU A 64 4.99 4.94 -13.89
C LEU A 64 5.73 6.15 -13.30
N VAL A 65 6.06 6.09 -12.00
CA VAL A 65 6.86 7.13 -11.36
C VAL A 65 8.34 6.80 -11.57
N THR A 66 9.11 7.76 -12.08
CA THR A 66 10.58 7.67 -12.16
C THR A 66 11.22 8.99 -11.77
N GLY A 67 12.49 8.95 -11.35
CA GLY A 67 13.27 10.13 -11.01
C GLY A 67 13.28 10.45 -9.52
N HIS A 68 13.68 11.67 -9.19
CA HIS A 68 14.00 12.09 -7.84
C HIS A 68 12.76 12.49 -7.03
N LEU A 69 12.75 12.12 -5.74
CA LEU A 69 11.72 12.51 -4.79
C LEU A 69 12.33 12.85 -3.43
N PRO A 70 11.74 13.84 -2.72
CA PRO A 70 12.13 14.09 -1.34
C PRO A 70 11.82 12.87 -0.48
N LEU A 71 12.63 12.66 0.56
CA LEU A 71 12.37 11.62 1.54
C LEU A 71 11.07 11.90 2.28
N THR A 72 10.30 10.84 2.52
CA THR A 72 9.16 10.90 3.44
C THR A 72 9.66 11.11 4.89
N PRO A 73 8.83 11.64 5.80
CA PRO A 73 9.25 11.86 7.19
C PRO A 73 9.84 10.63 7.88
N ILE A 74 9.29 9.44 7.61
CA ILE A 74 9.80 8.19 8.19
C ILE A 74 11.17 7.79 7.59
N GLN A 75 11.40 8.07 6.30
CA GLN A 75 12.71 7.87 5.67
C GLN A 75 13.75 8.85 6.21
N GLN A 76 13.39 10.12 6.41
CA GLN A 76 14.27 11.12 7.03
C GLN A 76 14.68 10.67 8.43
N ALA A 77 13.70 10.24 9.24
CA ALA A 77 13.95 9.71 10.58
C ALA A 77 14.88 8.49 10.55
N TYR A 78 14.65 7.55 9.63
CA TYR A 78 15.53 6.41 9.44
C TYR A 78 16.98 6.81 9.11
N PHE A 79 17.17 7.75 8.17
CA PHE A 79 18.50 8.23 7.79
C PHE A 79 19.15 9.16 8.82
N ALA A 80 18.41 9.59 9.85
CA ALA A 80 18.95 10.32 11.00
C ALA A 80 19.45 9.40 12.12
N LEU A 81 19.17 8.09 12.07
CA LEU A 81 19.61 7.16 13.12
C LEU A 81 21.14 7.03 13.13
N PRO A 82 21.80 7.18 14.31
CA PRO A 82 23.22 6.88 14.45
C PRO A 82 23.47 5.38 14.26
N ASP A 83 24.61 5.03 13.65
CA ASP A 83 25.07 3.64 13.50
C ASP A 83 24.02 2.67 12.91
N ARG A 84 23.31 3.12 11.87
CA ARG A 84 22.26 2.37 11.12
C ARG A 84 22.59 0.88 11.02
N PRO A 85 21.93 0.00 11.81
CA PRO A 85 22.21 -1.42 11.73
C PRO A 85 21.62 -1.94 10.40
N PRO A 86 22.40 -2.61 9.54
CA PRO A 86 21.99 -2.91 8.16
C PRO A 86 20.80 -3.88 8.06
N GLN A 87 20.33 -4.48 9.16
CA GLN A 87 19.39 -5.60 9.15
C GLN A 87 18.14 -5.41 10.02
N VAL A 88 18.00 -4.30 10.76
CA VAL A 88 16.93 -4.16 11.77
C VAL A 88 15.57 -3.71 11.23
N PHE A 89 15.49 -3.32 9.95
CA PHE A 89 14.24 -2.88 9.31
C PHE A 89 13.78 -3.79 8.17
N ASN A 90 14.31 -5.03 8.11
CA ASN A 90 13.89 -6.01 7.12
C ASN A 90 12.60 -6.69 7.58
N GLN A 91 11.61 -6.78 6.69
CA GLN A 91 10.42 -7.60 6.90
C GLN A 91 10.56 -8.90 6.11
N LEU A 92 10.45 -10.03 6.80
CA LEU A 92 10.58 -11.37 6.22
C LEU A 92 9.26 -12.12 6.34
N LEU A 93 8.75 -12.62 5.23
CA LEU A 93 7.61 -13.52 5.18
C LEU A 93 8.02 -14.76 4.39
N LEU A 94 7.73 -15.94 4.93
CA LEU A 94 7.87 -17.21 4.23
C LEU A 94 6.49 -17.66 3.76
N MET A 95 6.34 -17.90 2.46
CA MET A 95 5.11 -18.35 1.83
C MET A 95 5.37 -19.59 1.01
N GLU A 96 4.44 -20.52 1.04
CA GLU A 96 4.48 -21.74 0.25
C GLU A 96 3.48 -21.63 -0.91
N ALA A 97 3.94 -21.88 -2.14
CA ALA A 97 3.09 -21.88 -3.31
C ALA A 97 2.41 -23.24 -3.48
N SER A 98 1.08 -23.27 -3.41
CA SER A 98 0.26 -24.51 -3.43
C SER A 98 0.48 -25.38 -4.68
N HIS A 99 0.94 -24.80 -5.78
CA HIS A 99 1.18 -25.47 -7.06
C HIS A 99 2.66 -25.47 -7.46
N GLY A 100 3.56 -25.15 -6.53
CA GLY A 100 4.98 -24.91 -6.80
C GLY A 100 5.22 -23.59 -7.52
N LEU A 101 6.48 -23.12 -7.47
CA LEU A 101 6.95 -21.94 -8.18
C LEU A 101 8.38 -22.22 -8.62
N ASP A 102 8.61 -22.31 -9.93
CA ASP A 102 9.95 -22.48 -10.48
C ASP A 102 10.69 -21.13 -10.56
N ALA A 103 11.98 -21.16 -10.92
CA ALA A 103 12.80 -19.96 -10.98
C ALA A 103 12.27 -18.94 -12.01
N ALA A 104 11.74 -19.41 -13.15
CA ALA A 104 11.21 -18.55 -14.20
C ALA A 104 9.92 -17.84 -13.75
N GLY A 105 9.01 -18.57 -13.10
CA GLY A 105 7.79 -18.03 -12.52
C GLY A 105 8.08 -17.05 -11.38
N ALA A 106 9.07 -17.35 -10.52
CA ALA A 106 9.50 -16.44 -9.47
C ALA A 106 10.06 -15.13 -10.04
N GLN A 107 10.87 -15.20 -11.10
CA GLN A 107 11.40 -14.03 -11.78
C GLN A 107 10.29 -13.20 -12.43
N ALA A 108 9.35 -13.85 -13.13
CA ALA A 108 8.21 -13.17 -13.76
C ALA A 108 7.32 -12.45 -12.72
N LEU A 109 7.07 -13.10 -11.58
CA LEU A 109 6.34 -12.50 -10.46
C LEU A 109 7.08 -11.28 -9.90
N ALA A 110 8.38 -11.38 -9.66
CA ALA A 110 9.19 -10.27 -9.16
C ALA A 110 9.19 -9.08 -10.15
N THR A 111 9.34 -9.34 -11.45
CA THR A 111 9.25 -8.31 -12.49
C THR A 111 7.87 -7.64 -12.50
N SER A 112 6.80 -8.42 -12.40
CA SER A 112 5.43 -7.88 -12.36
C SER A 112 5.19 -6.99 -11.13
N LEU A 113 5.66 -7.40 -9.96
CA LEU A 113 5.56 -6.60 -8.74
C LEU A 113 6.36 -5.29 -8.85
N LEU A 114 7.58 -5.32 -9.38
CA LEU A 114 8.40 -4.13 -9.59
C LEU A 114 7.77 -3.16 -10.59
N ALA A 115 7.14 -3.68 -11.64
CA ALA A 115 6.46 -2.86 -12.64
C ALA A 115 5.19 -2.19 -12.10
N HIS A 116 4.47 -2.86 -11.18
CA HIS A 116 3.24 -2.35 -10.61
C HIS A 116 3.46 -1.43 -9.39
N HIS A 117 4.51 -1.67 -8.60
CA HIS A 117 4.77 -0.95 -7.34
C HIS A 117 6.06 -0.11 -7.41
N ASP A 118 5.92 1.19 -7.64
CA ASP A 118 7.03 2.16 -7.66
C ASP A 118 7.89 2.12 -6.39
N GLY A 119 7.26 1.92 -5.23
CA GLY A 119 7.94 1.86 -3.94
C GLY A 119 9.00 0.75 -3.84
N LEU A 120 8.84 -0.35 -4.58
CA LEU A 120 9.82 -1.44 -4.61
C LEU A 120 11.08 -1.09 -5.44
N ARG A 121 11.04 0.01 -6.19
CA ARG A 121 12.15 0.53 -7.01
C ARG A 121 12.78 1.78 -6.41
N LEU A 122 12.45 2.11 -5.16
CA LEU A 122 13.06 3.20 -4.44
C LEU A 122 14.50 2.86 -4.08
N CYS A 123 15.40 3.74 -4.49
CA CYS A 123 16.82 3.65 -4.25
C CYS A 123 17.32 4.89 -3.51
N PHE A 124 18.33 4.70 -2.67
CA PHE A 124 18.98 5.75 -1.91
C PHE A 124 20.50 5.64 -2.08
N PRO A 125 21.24 6.75 -2.13
CA PRO A 125 22.70 6.70 -2.19
C PRO A 125 23.25 6.05 -0.91
N PRO A 126 24.38 5.31 -0.96
CA PRO A 126 24.98 4.69 0.22
C PRO A 126 25.27 5.69 1.36
N SER A 127 25.61 6.92 1.00
CA SER A 127 25.85 8.05 1.90
C SER A 127 24.60 8.85 2.27
N ALA A 128 23.40 8.32 2.05
CA ALA A 128 22.15 9.02 2.33
C ALA A 128 22.07 9.46 3.80
N THR A 129 21.74 10.73 4.00
CA THR A 129 21.44 11.39 5.27
C THR A 129 19.97 11.79 5.32
N ALA A 130 19.50 12.34 6.44
CA ALA A 130 18.13 12.83 6.58
C ALA A 130 17.72 13.89 5.53
N GLY A 131 18.68 14.60 4.92
CA GLY A 131 18.44 15.57 3.85
C GLY A 131 18.68 15.03 2.43
N ALA A 132 18.89 13.72 2.28
CA ALA A 132 19.13 13.13 0.97
C ALA A 132 17.89 13.18 0.07
N VAL A 133 18.09 12.83 -1.20
CA VAL A 133 17.03 12.69 -2.19
C VAL A 133 17.05 11.24 -2.66
N GLY A 134 15.90 10.58 -2.57
CA GLY A 134 15.73 9.24 -3.13
C GLY A 134 15.49 9.32 -4.64
N TYR A 135 15.55 8.18 -5.32
CA TYR A 135 15.07 8.09 -6.70
C TYR A 135 14.27 6.80 -6.92
N VAL A 136 13.25 6.86 -7.77
CA VAL A 136 12.56 5.66 -8.27
C VAL A 136 13.24 5.23 -9.58
N ALA A 137 13.79 4.02 -9.58
CA ALA A 137 14.41 3.45 -10.75
C ALA A 137 13.37 3.06 -11.82
N ALA A 138 13.77 3.13 -13.09
CA ALA A 138 12.99 2.51 -14.17
C ALA A 138 12.90 0.99 -13.95
N VAL A 139 11.86 0.36 -14.51
CA VAL A 139 11.86 -1.11 -14.62
C VAL A 139 12.95 -1.48 -15.61
N ALA A 140 13.89 -2.33 -15.22
CA ALA A 140 14.88 -2.85 -16.16
C ALA A 140 14.16 -3.75 -17.19
N GLY A 141 14.10 -3.30 -18.43
CA GLY A 141 13.57 -4.05 -19.57
C GLY A 141 12.10 -3.76 -19.91
N GLY A 142 11.92 -2.79 -20.80
CA GLY A 142 10.97 -2.88 -21.92
C GLY A 142 11.78 -2.85 -23.20
#